data_AF-C0C441-F1
#
_entry.id   AF-C0C441-F1
#
_cell.length_a   1.000
_cell.length_b   1.000
_cell.length_c   1.000
_cell.angle_alpha   90.00
_cell.angle_beta   90.00
_cell.angle_gamma   90.00
#
_symmetry.space_group_name_H-M   'P 1'
#
loop_
_entity.id
_entity.type
_entity.pdbx_description
1 polymer ?
#
loop_
_entity_poly.entity_id
_entity_poly.type
_entity_poly.pdbx_seq_one_letter_code
_entity_poly.pdbx_strand_id
1 'polypeptide(L)'
;MKMETVEEIYQNYSQRVYVFLLSKTNSHELAEELTQETFFYAVNAIDKFKGNSSVLTWLCGIAKNLWLKYLRDNKLNADILDFENVSQTISAEDEVFIQWENTEVLKLIHRLDEPIREVMYLRLIGELSFYQIGEIMGKKENWARVNFYRGKKRIIEEMNKNE
;
A
#
# COMPACT_ATOMS: atom_id res chain seq x y z
N MET A 1 -18.50 -22.50 10.08
CA MET A 1 -17.86 -21.20 9.82
C MET A 1 -18.55 -20.66 8.59
N LYS A 2 -19.42 -19.64 8.70
CA LYS A 2 -20.05 -19.03 7.51
C LYS A 2 -18.91 -18.46 6.68
N MET A 3 -18.83 -18.81 5.39
CA MET A 3 -17.97 -18.06 4.46
C MET A 3 -18.46 -16.61 4.53
N GLU A 4 -17.56 -15.69 4.84
CA GLU A 4 -17.85 -14.27 4.69
C GLU A 4 -18.32 -14.06 3.24
N THR A 5 -19.42 -13.34 3.04
CA THR A 5 -19.82 -13.01 1.67
C THR A 5 -18.77 -12.10 1.05
N VAL A 6 -18.74 -12.04 -0.27
CA VAL A 6 -17.81 -11.16 -1.00
C VAL A 6 -17.97 -9.70 -0.56
N GLU A 7 -19.20 -9.28 -0.27
CA GLU A 7 -19.51 -7.96 0.29
C GLU A 7 -18.90 -7.75 1.68
N GLU A 8 -18.97 -8.74 2.57
CA GLU A 8 -18.36 -8.68 3.90
C GLU A 8 -16.82 -8.58 3.79
N ILE A 9 -16.21 -9.35 2.90
CA ILE A 9 -14.77 -9.28 2.62
C ILE A 9 -14.41 -7.88 2.10
N TYR A 10 -15.19 -7.32 1.17
CA TYR A 10 -14.96 -5.98 0.67
C TYR A 10 -15.03 -4.94 1.79
N GLN A 11 -16.10 -4.95 2.60
CA GLN A 11 -16.28 -4.02 3.70
C GLN A 11 -15.16 -4.12 4.75
N ASN A 12 -14.68 -5.33 5.03
CA ASN A 12 -13.69 -5.56 6.08
C ASN A 12 -12.24 -5.24 5.65
N TYR A 13 -11.93 -5.35 4.35
CA TYR A 13 -10.54 -5.35 3.88
C TYR A 13 -10.22 -4.30 2.83
N SER A 14 -11.20 -3.71 2.13
CA SER A 14 -10.96 -2.76 1.03
C SER A 14 -10.04 -1.61 1.43
N GLN A 15 -10.29 -0.95 2.56
CA GLN A 15 -9.45 0.15 3.04
C GLN A 15 -8.00 -0.27 3.29
N ARG A 16 -7.78 -1.47 3.84
CA ARG A 16 -6.42 -1.96 4.14
C ARG A 16 -5.66 -2.36 2.87
N VAL A 17 -6.36 -2.95 1.90
CA VAL A 17 -5.82 -3.26 0.58
C VAL A 17 -5.48 -1.98 -0.18
N TYR A 18 -6.36 -0.98 -0.11
CA TYR A 18 -6.12 0.35 -0.66
C TYR A 18 -4.87 1.00 -0.08
N VAL A 19 -4.74 1.03 1.25
CA VAL A 19 -3.53 1.59 1.89
C VAL A 19 -2.27 0.82 1.50
N PHE A 20 -2.35 -0.50 1.39
CA PHE A 20 -1.23 -1.30 0.87
C PHE A 20 -0.85 -0.87 -0.55
N LEU A 21 -1.82 -0.72 -1.45
CA LEU A 21 -1.56 -0.27 -2.83
C LEU A 21 -1.07 1.17 -2.89
N LEU A 22 -1.62 2.08 -2.09
CA LEU A 22 -1.16 3.46 -1.99
C LEU A 22 0.30 3.53 -1.56
N SER A 23 0.73 2.67 -0.63
CA SER A 23 2.13 2.57 -0.22
C SER A 23 3.07 2.11 -1.34
N LYS A 24 2.53 1.47 -2.39
CA LYS A 24 3.27 0.99 -3.57
C LYS A 24 3.24 1.97 -4.74
N THR A 25 2.09 2.56 -5.02
CA THR A 25 1.84 3.38 -6.20
C THR A 25 2.22 4.83 -5.97
N ASN A 26 2.09 5.31 -4.73
CA ASN A 26 2.15 6.73 -4.40
C ASN A 26 1.16 7.60 -5.20
N SER A 27 0.06 7.01 -5.67
CA SER A 27 -1.00 7.65 -6.46
C SER A 27 -2.34 7.11 -5.98
N HIS A 28 -3.26 8.02 -5.63
CA HIS A 28 -4.58 7.66 -5.15
C HIS A 28 -5.42 7.01 -6.26
N GLU A 29 -5.40 7.61 -7.45
CA GLU A 29 -6.10 7.10 -8.64
C GLU A 29 -5.69 5.65 -8.94
N LEU A 30 -4.38 5.39 -9.07
CA LEU A 30 -3.88 4.05 -9.37
C LEU A 30 -4.11 3.07 -8.22
N ALA A 31 -4.01 3.53 -6.97
CA ALA A 31 -4.29 2.68 -5.81
C ALA A 31 -5.77 2.27 -5.77
N GLU A 32 -6.69 3.18 -6.09
CA GLU A 32 -8.12 2.91 -6.15
C GLU A 32 -8.45 1.92 -7.27
N GLU A 33 -7.95 2.16 -8.49
CA GLU A 33 -8.11 1.26 -9.63
C GLU A 33 -7.63 -0.17 -9.30
N LEU A 34 -6.39 -0.30 -8.82
CA LEU A 34 -5.83 -1.60 -8.46
C LEU A 34 -6.57 -2.25 -7.28
N THR A 35 -7.19 -1.47 -6.38
CA THR A 35 -8.01 -2.01 -5.30
C THR A 35 -9.27 -2.63 -5.88
N GLN A 36 -9.98 -1.92 -6.75
CA GLN A 36 -11.18 -2.43 -7.41
C GLN A 36 -10.87 -3.71 -8.20
N GLU A 37 -9.78 -3.72 -8.98
CA GLU A 37 -9.33 -4.93 -9.68
C GLU A 37 -9.01 -6.07 -8.70
N THR A 38 -8.34 -5.79 -7.59
CA THR A 38 -8.00 -6.80 -6.57
C THR A 38 -9.25 -7.53 -6.09
N PHE A 39 -10.32 -6.80 -5.75
CA PHE A 39 -11.55 -7.43 -5.29
C PHE A 39 -12.29 -8.13 -6.42
N PHE A 40 -12.27 -7.60 -7.64
CA PHE A 40 -12.81 -8.31 -8.82
C PHE A 40 -12.14 -9.70 -9.01
N TYR A 41 -10.81 -9.79 -8.90
CA TYR A 41 -10.11 -11.07 -8.95
C TYR A 41 -10.39 -11.94 -7.71
N ALA A 42 -10.51 -11.32 -6.53
CA ALA A 42 -10.78 -12.04 -5.29
C ALA A 42 -12.15 -12.75 -5.33
N VAL A 43 -13.19 -12.09 -5.85
CA VAL A 43 -14.54 -12.69 -6.05
C VAL A 43 -14.43 -14.00 -6.83
N ASN A 44 -13.67 -13.98 -7.93
CA ASN A 44 -13.53 -15.12 -8.83
C ASN A 44 -12.61 -16.22 -8.30
N ALA A 45 -11.85 -15.95 -7.22
CA ALA A 45 -10.84 -16.84 -6.67
C ALA A 45 -11.12 -17.26 -5.22
N ILE A 46 -12.18 -16.76 -4.59
CA ILE A 46 -12.44 -16.96 -3.16
C ILE A 46 -12.57 -18.44 -2.79
N ASP A 47 -13.21 -19.24 -3.65
CA ASP A 47 -13.36 -20.69 -3.45
C ASP A 47 -12.03 -21.44 -3.46
N LYS A 48 -10.97 -20.84 -4.01
CA LYS A 48 -9.62 -21.41 -4.07
C LYS A 48 -8.75 -20.99 -2.88
N PHE A 49 -9.25 -20.11 -2.00
CA PHE A 49 -8.51 -19.69 -0.82
C PHE A 49 -8.42 -20.83 0.20
N LYS A 50 -7.20 -21.35 0.39
CA LYS A 50 -6.94 -22.54 1.23
C LYS A 50 -6.76 -22.24 2.73
N GLY A 51 -6.84 -20.97 3.16
CA GLY A 51 -6.64 -20.60 4.56
C GLY A 51 -5.20 -20.72 5.07
N ASN A 52 -4.21 -20.82 4.17
CA ASN A 52 -2.79 -20.93 4.55
C ASN A 52 -2.18 -19.60 5.04
N SER A 53 -2.92 -18.50 4.94
CA SER A 53 -2.57 -17.16 5.41
C SER A 53 -3.83 -16.46 5.92
N SER A 54 -3.70 -15.28 6.51
CA SER A 54 -4.84 -14.40 6.71
C SER A 54 -5.47 -13.97 5.36
N VAL A 55 -6.77 -13.66 5.36
CA VAL A 55 -7.49 -13.15 4.18
C VAL A 55 -6.84 -11.88 3.66
N LEU A 56 -6.46 -10.96 4.57
CA LEU A 56 -5.74 -9.74 4.23
C LEU A 56 -4.42 -10.03 3.50
N THR A 57 -3.61 -10.97 4.01
CA THR A 57 -2.33 -11.34 3.36
C THR A 57 -2.57 -11.90 1.95
N TRP A 58 -3.61 -12.70 1.77
CA TRP A 58 -3.99 -13.23 0.47
C TRP A 58 -4.44 -12.13 -0.50
N LEU A 59 -5.28 -11.19 -0.05
CA LEU A 59 -5.71 -10.03 -0.84
C LEU A 59 -4.53 -9.13 -1.24
N CYS A 60 -3.62 -8.84 -0.30
CA CYS A 60 -2.39 -8.10 -0.60
C CYS A 60 -1.48 -8.86 -1.59
N GLY A 61 -1.51 -10.20 -1.59
CA GLY A 61 -0.85 -11.02 -2.60
C GLY A 61 -1.41 -10.82 -4.00
N ILE A 62 -2.74 -10.78 -4.15
CA ILE A 62 -3.42 -10.46 -5.42
C ILE A 62 -3.07 -9.03 -5.85
N ALA A 63 -3.25 -8.07 -4.96
CA ALA A 63 -2.94 -6.65 -5.20
C ALA A 63 -1.50 -6.43 -5.66
N LYS A 64 -0.53 -7.09 -5.01
CA LYS A 64 0.88 -7.04 -5.39
C LYS A 64 1.10 -7.56 -6.81
N ASN A 65 0.45 -8.66 -7.19
CA ASN A 65 0.60 -9.21 -8.54
C ASN A 65 0.03 -8.27 -9.61
N LEU A 66 -1.10 -7.62 -9.33
CA LEU A 66 -1.69 -6.60 -10.21
C LEU A 66 -0.78 -5.38 -10.35
N TRP A 67 -0.25 -4.87 -9.24
CA TRP A 67 0.72 -3.78 -9.26
C TRP A 67 1.98 -4.13 -10.06
N LEU A 68 2.56 -5.32 -9.86
CA LEU A 68 3.72 -5.79 -10.64
C LEU A 68 3.40 -5.96 -12.13
N LYS A 69 2.18 -6.39 -12.47
CA LYS A 69 1.70 -6.45 -13.85
C LYS A 69 1.63 -5.03 -14.43
N TYR A 70 1.00 -4.09 -13.75
CA TYR A 70 0.93 -2.69 -14.15
C TYR A 70 2.33 -2.11 -14.40
N LEU A 71 3.29 -2.32 -13.49
CA LEU A 71 4.66 -1.83 -13.67
C LEU A 71 5.35 -2.42 -14.90
N ARG A 72 5.17 -3.72 -15.16
CA ARG A 72 5.76 -4.37 -16.33
C ARG A 72 5.15 -3.81 -17.63
N ASP A 73 3.84 -3.68 -17.67
CA ASP A 73 3.11 -3.24 -18.86
C ASP A 73 3.41 -1.76 -19.16
N ASN A 74 3.51 -0.91 -18.13
CA ASN A 74 3.90 0.50 -18.29
C ASN A 74 5.39 0.67 -18.62
N LYS A 75 6.28 -0.19 -18.12
CA LYS A 75 7.69 -0.18 -18.52
C LYS A 75 7.87 -0.59 -19.98
N LEU A 76 7.12 -1.60 -20.43
CA LEU A 76 7.10 -2.00 -21.85
C LEU A 76 6.56 -0.87 -22.75
N ASN A 77 5.56 -0.12 -22.28
CA ASN A 77 5.05 1.05 -23.00
C ASN A 77 6.04 2.22 -23.00
N ALA A 78 6.79 2.42 -21.91
CA ALA A 78 7.86 3.43 -21.83
C ALA A 78 9.09 3.09 -22.70
N ASP A 79 9.40 1.80 -22.90
CA ASP A 79 10.47 1.38 -23.84
C ASP A 79 10.05 1.54 -25.32
N ILE A 80 8.74 1.66 -25.61
CA ILE A 80 8.20 1.93 -26.96
C ILE A 80 8.01 3.45 -27.20
N LEU A 81 7.87 4.23 -26.13
CA LEU A 81 7.72 5.68 -26.14
C LEU A 81 8.86 6.28 -25.31
N ASP A 82 9.99 6.52 -25.95
CA ASP A 82 11.14 7.23 -25.39
C ASP A 82 10.65 8.53 -24.72
N PHE A 83 10.50 8.53 -23.39
CA PHE A 83 10.23 9.75 -22.64
C PHE A 83 10.78 9.71 -21.21
N GLU A 84 11.52 10.78 -20.96
CA GLU A 84 12.10 11.22 -19.72
C GLU A 84 11.09 11.22 -18.56
N ASN A 85 11.59 10.87 -17.38
CA ASN A 85 11.04 11.25 -16.08
C ASN A 85 9.54 10.99 -15.89
N VAL A 86 9.19 9.79 -15.42
CA VAL A 86 8.06 9.64 -14.49
C VAL A 86 8.49 10.22 -13.14
N SER A 87 8.73 11.54 -13.12
CA SER A 87 8.69 12.32 -11.90
C SER A 87 7.22 12.38 -11.51
N GLN A 88 6.88 11.74 -10.41
CA GLN A 88 5.56 11.77 -9.79
C GLN A 88 5.15 13.23 -9.53
N THR A 89 4.38 13.81 -10.45
CA THR A 89 3.59 15.01 -10.19
C THR A 89 2.39 14.57 -9.36
N ILE A 90 2.39 14.97 -8.09
CA ILE A 90 1.18 15.01 -7.25
C ILE A 90 0.15 15.84 -8.03
N SER A 91 -1.00 15.27 -8.40
CA SER A 91 -2.05 16.03 -9.07
C SER A 91 -2.68 17.01 -8.08
N ALA A 92 -3.19 18.14 -8.56
CA ALA A 92 -3.98 19.05 -7.74
C ALA A 92 -5.23 18.36 -7.14
N GLU A 93 -5.70 17.27 -7.77
CA GLU A 93 -6.77 16.42 -7.23
C GLU A 93 -6.29 15.59 -6.02
N ASP A 94 -5.04 15.13 -6.03
CA ASP A 94 -4.42 14.46 -4.87
C ASP A 94 -4.26 15.45 -3.71
N GLU A 95 -3.92 16.72 -3.97
CA GLU A 95 -3.83 17.78 -2.94
C GLU A 95 -5.17 18.10 -2.26
N VAL A 96 -6.28 18.04 -2.99
CA VAL A 96 -7.61 18.34 -2.45
C VAL A 96 -8.17 17.16 -1.63
N PHE A 97 -7.81 15.93 -1.95
CA PHE A 97 -8.23 14.75 -1.17
C PHE A 97 -7.38 14.46 0.08
N ILE A 98 -6.14 14.99 0.14
CA ILE A 98 -5.30 15.02 1.34
C ILE A 98 -5.91 15.89 2.46
N GLN A 99 -7.06 16.53 2.24
CA GLN A 99 -7.72 17.41 3.22
C GLN A 99 -8.45 16.71 4.38
N TRP A 100 -8.28 15.41 4.61
CA TRP A 100 -8.66 14.80 5.90
C TRP A 100 -7.42 14.61 6.78
N GLU A 101 -7.21 15.63 7.63
CA GLU A 101 -6.21 15.79 8.70
C GLU A 101 -4.76 16.09 8.26
N ASN A 102 -4.36 17.36 8.46
CA ASN A 102 -2.98 17.88 8.49
C ASN A 102 -1.91 16.82 8.82
N THR A 103 -0.77 16.84 8.11
CA THR A 103 0.56 17.01 8.75
C THR A 103 1.71 16.89 7.74
N GLU A 104 2.69 17.80 7.82
CA GLU A 104 4.03 17.67 7.20
C GLU A 104 4.64 16.26 7.36
N VAL A 105 4.26 15.54 8.41
CA VAL A 105 4.60 14.13 8.65
C VAL A 105 4.24 13.21 7.48
N LEU A 106 3.06 13.33 6.88
CA LEU A 106 2.68 12.49 5.73
C LEU A 106 3.59 12.75 4.53
N LYS A 107 3.88 14.02 4.22
CA LYS A 107 4.84 14.38 3.15
C LYS A 107 6.23 13.81 3.45
N LEU A 108 6.67 13.85 4.70
CA LEU A 108 7.93 13.25 5.11
C LEU A 108 7.91 11.72 4.98
N ILE A 109 6.79 11.06 5.29
CA ILE A 109 6.62 9.61 5.09
C ILE A 109 6.69 9.25 3.61
N HIS A 110 6.02 10.01 2.73
CA HIS A 110 6.09 9.81 1.27
C HIS A 110 7.53 9.82 0.73
N ARG A 111 8.41 10.62 1.33
CA ARG A 111 9.83 10.75 0.96
C ARG A 111 10.73 9.66 1.53
N LEU A 112 10.24 8.79 2.43
CA LEU A 112 11.04 7.70 2.95
C LEU A 112 11.30 6.64 1.87
N ASP A 113 12.49 6.03 1.93
CA ASP A 113 12.82 4.90 1.06
C ASP A 113 12.09 3.62 1.47
N GLU A 114 11.92 2.73 0.49
CA GLU A 114 11.53 1.35 0.78
C GLU A 114 12.64 0.60 1.54
N PRO A 115 12.29 -0.31 2.47
CA PRO A 115 10.94 -0.75 2.84
C PRO A 115 10.31 0.05 3.99
N ILE A 116 10.93 1.14 4.43
CA ILE A 116 10.52 1.88 5.63
C ILE A 116 9.19 2.59 5.39
N ARG A 117 9.03 3.21 4.22
CA ARG A 117 7.79 3.90 3.82
C ARG A 117 6.60 2.96 3.88
N GLU A 118 6.67 1.81 3.20
CA GLU A 118 5.58 0.83 3.20
C GLU A 118 5.19 0.40 4.62
N VAL A 119 6.17 0.10 5.48
CA VAL A 119 5.90 -0.25 6.89
C VAL A 119 5.19 0.88 7.64
N MET A 120 5.53 2.14 7.38
CA MET A 120 4.89 3.31 8.00
C MET A 120 3.43 3.45 7.53
N TYR A 121 3.15 3.33 6.23
CA TYR A 121 1.79 3.36 5.69
C TYR A 121 0.92 2.27 6.30
N LEU A 122 1.39 1.03 6.25
CA LEU A 122 0.64 -0.11 6.76
C LEU A 122 0.36 -0.01 8.26
N ARG A 123 1.27 0.59 9.03
CA ARG A 123 1.10 0.74 10.47
C ARG A 123 0.20 1.91 10.85
N LEU A 124 0.41 3.08 10.23
CA LEU A 124 -0.23 4.32 10.65
C LEU A 124 -1.60 4.53 10.00
N ILE A 125 -1.71 4.20 8.71
CA ILE A 125 -2.94 4.42 7.93
C ILE A 125 -3.71 3.10 7.80
N GLY A 126 -3.00 1.98 7.62
CA GLY A 126 -3.61 0.66 7.50
C GLY A 126 -4.02 0.06 8.84
N GLU A 127 -3.62 0.69 9.95
CA GLU A 127 -3.82 0.24 11.33
C GLU A 127 -3.38 -1.22 11.59
N LEU A 128 -2.44 -1.73 10.80
CA LEU A 128 -2.03 -3.12 10.86
C LEU A 128 -1.10 -3.37 12.05
N SER A 129 -1.26 -4.53 12.69
CA SER A 129 -0.28 -5.02 13.67
C SER A 129 1.06 -5.31 12.99
N PHE A 130 2.17 -5.22 13.75
CA PHE A 130 3.48 -5.59 13.22
C PHE A 130 3.54 -7.05 12.75
N TYR A 131 2.72 -7.92 13.35
CA TYR A 131 2.57 -9.30 12.92
C TYR A 131 2.00 -9.38 11.49
N GLN A 132 0.85 -8.72 11.26
CA GLN A 132 0.22 -8.67 9.94
C GLN A 132 1.12 -8.02 8.88
N ILE A 133 1.85 -6.96 9.24
CA ILE A 133 2.84 -6.33 8.34
C ILE A 133 3.93 -7.33 7.99
N GLY A 134 4.42 -8.10 8.96
CA GLY A 134 5.36 -9.19 8.73
C GLY A 134 4.81 -10.22 7.74
N GLU A 135 3.57 -10.68 7.93
CA GLU A 135 2.92 -11.63 7.02
C GLU A 135 2.83 -11.09 5.58
N ILE A 136 2.28 -9.88 5.41
CA ILE A 136 2.12 -9.22 4.09
C ILE A 136 3.46 -9.05 3.38
N MET A 137 4.50 -8.66 4.12
CA MET A 137 5.82 -8.39 3.55
C MET A 137 6.71 -9.63 3.45
N GLY A 138 6.26 -10.80 3.90
CA GLY A 138 7.06 -12.03 3.93
C GLY A 138 8.28 -11.93 4.86
N LYS A 139 8.12 -11.26 6.01
CA LYS A 139 9.17 -11.00 7.02
C LYS A 139 8.67 -11.35 8.43
N LYS A 140 9.58 -11.35 9.40
CA LYS A 140 9.22 -11.54 10.82
C LYS A 140 8.64 -10.25 11.42
N GLU A 141 7.75 -10.37 12.41
CA GLU A 141 7.20 -9.20 13.14
C GLU A 141 8.29 -8.22 13.60
N ASN A 142 9.38 -8.73 14.19
CA ASN A 142 10.45 -7.89 14.69
C ASN A 142 11.12 -7.06 13.58
N TRP A 143 11.17 -7.57 12.35
CA TRP A 143 11.68 -6.81 11.20
C TRP A 143 10.76 -5.62 10.88
N ALA A 144 9.43 -5.79 10.94
CA ALA A 144 8.48 -4.70 10.75
C ALA A 144 8.62 -3.65 11.86
N ARG A 145 8.74 -4.10 13.13
CA ARG A 145 8.96 -3.22 14.28
C ARG A 145 10.23 -2.38 14.12
N VAL A 146 11.35 -3.00 13.76
CA VAL A 146 12.63 -2.29 13.56
C VAL A 146 12.53 -1.26 12.44
N ASN A 147 11.91 -1.60 11.30
CA ASN A 147 11.75 -0.64 10.20
C ASN A 147 10.83 0.53 10.58
N PHE A 148 9.74 0.27 11.30
CA PHE A 148 8.84 1.32 11.79
C PHE A 148 9.57 2.32 12.70
N TYR A 149 10.32 1.84 13.70
CA TYR A 149 11.05 2.73 14.60
C TYR A 149 12.17 3.51 13.89
N ARG A 150 12.81 2.93 12.86
CA ARG A 150 13.76 3.66 12.00
C ARG A 150 13.07 4.78 11.22
N GLY A 151 11.91 4.51 10.64
CA GLY A 151 11.09 5.52 9.96
C GLY A 151 10.70 6.64 10.90
N LYS A 152 10.12 6.31 12.06
CA LYS A 152 9.76 7.28 13.10
C LYS A 152 10.94 8.17 13.49
N LYS A 153 12.13 7.59 13.70
CA LYS A 153 13.34 8.34 14.03
C LYS A 153 13.71 9.35 12.93
N ARG A 154 13.72 8.92 11.66
CA ARG A 154 14.01 9.81 10.51
C ARG A 154 13.01 10.97 10.43
N ILE A 155 11.72 10.71 10.60
CA ILE A 155 10.68 11.74 10.59
C ILE A 155 10.96 12.79 11.69
N ILE A 156 11.25 12.36 12.92
CA ILE A 156 11.56 13.27 14.03
C ILE A 156 12.80 14.12 13.73
N GLU A 157 13.85 13.50 13.19
CA GLU A 157 15.08 14.22 12.81
C GLU A 157 14.83 15.27 11.73
N GLU A 158 14.00 14.98 10.74
CA GLU A 158 13.63 15.94 9.68
C GLU A 158 12.73 17.07 10.21
N MET A 159 11.80 16.77 11.11
CA MET A 159 10.97 17.81 11.74
C MET A 159 11.82 18.80 12.54
N ASN A 160 12.81 18.31 13.31
CA ASN A 160 13.69 19.16 14.11
C ASN A 160 14.69 20.01 13.29
N LYS A 161 14.90 19.70 12.00
CA LYS A 161 15.75 20.51 11.10
C LYS A 161 14.99 21.69 10.48
N ASN A 162 13.66 21.62 10.48
CA ASN A 162 12.77 22.62 9.89
C ASN A 162 12.23 23.62 10.94
N GLU A 163 12.66 23.50 12.21
CA GLU A 163 12.50 24.48 13.29
C GLU A 163 13.73 25.37 13.41
#